data_AF-A0A419YPU1-F1
#
_entry.id   AF-A0A419YPU1-F1
#
_cell.length_a   1.000
_cell.length_b   1.000
_cell.length_c   1.000
_cell.angle_alpha   90.00
_cell.angle_beta   90.00
_cell.angle_gamma   90.00
#
_symmetry.space_group_name_H-M   'P 1'
#
loop_
_entity.id
_entity.type
_entity.pdbx_description
1 polymer ?
#
loop_
_entity_poly.entity_id
_entity_poly.type
_entity_poly.pdbx_seq_one_letter_code
_entity_poly.pdbx_strand_id
1 'polypeptide(L)'
;MPFIRTINSALTDPLPDGEAPIAGRAAYRALHQRGLPFVPVHTGGGYFALSLALPDGEVLVTDDNGQIANDAANHGAWLACFYAAPSSPYDADEDDVTEVYVGDGSLSFADDCAALADTLAGWIAARRADTGFVLAS
;
A
#
# COMPACT_ATOMS: atom_id res chain seq x y z
N MET A 1 -12.72 27.56 8.04
CA MET A 1 -13.07 26.31 7.33
C MET A 1 -12.05 25.26 7.76
N PRO A 2 -12.45 24.04 8.14
CA PRO A 2 -11.48 22.97 8.35
C PRO A 2 -10.78 22.70 7.02
N PHE A 3 -9.44 22.64 7.05
CA PHE A 3 -8.64 22.27 5.89
C PHE A 3 -8.75 20.75 5.71
N ILE A 4 -9.40 20.30 4.63
CA ILE A 4 -9.50 18.88 4.29
C ILE A 4 -8.33 18.56 3.37
N ARG A 5 -7.38 17.76 3.86
CA ARG A 5 -6.27 17.25 3.05
C ARG A 5 -6.75 16.17 2.08
N THR A 6 -6.18 16.16 0.89
CA THR A 6 -6.31 15.01 -0.02
C THR A 6 -5.44 13.86 0.49
N ILE A 7 -5.76 12.62 0.10
CA ILE A 7 -4.94 11.45 0.48
C ILE A 7 -3.49 11.61 0.03
N ASN A 8 -3.26 12.13 -1.19
CA ASN A 8 -1.92 12.42 -1.69
C ASN A 8 -1.17 13.38 -0.75
N SER A 9 -1.79 14.51 -0.37
CA SER A 9 -1.22 15.48 0.55
C SER A 9 -0.89 14.86 1.91
N ALA A 10 -1.79 14.02 2.46
CA ALA A 10 -1.55 13.32 3.72
C ALA A 10 -0.33 12.36 3.68
N LEU A 11 -0.04 11.79 2.51
CA LEU A 11 1.10 10.88 2.31
C LEU A 11 2.42 11.62 2.02
N THR A 12 2.39 12.75 1.30
CA THR A 12 3.60 13.39 0.78
C THR A 12 3.98 14.68 1.49
N ASP A 13 3.02 15.59 1.73
CA ASP A 13 3.29 16.95 2.19
C ASP A 13 3.84 16.95 3.62
N PRO A 14 4.70 17.92 4.02
CA PRO A 14 5.14 18.05 5.39
C PRO A 14 3.97 17.97 6.39
N LEU A 15 4.17 17.24 7.49
CA LEU A 15 3.20 17.17 8.57
C LEU A 15 3.23 18.52 9.32
N PRO A 16 2.11 19.24 9.45
CA PRO A 16 1.99 20.40 10.30
C PRO A 16 2.22 20.01 11.76
N ASP A 17 2.69 20.96 12.55
CA ASP A 17 2.90 20.75 13.98
C ASP A 17 1.58 20.35 14.66
N GLY A 18 1.59 19.22 15.37
CA GLY A 18 0.44 18.71 16.13
C GLY A 18 -0.53 17.82 15.34
N GLU A 19 -0.32 17.59 14.04
CA GLU A 19 -1.08 16.60 13.27
C GLU A 19 -0.47 15.20 13.48
N ALA A 20 -1.32 14.19 13.75
CA ALA A 20 -0.88 12.80 13.79
C ALA A 20 -0.78 12.26 12.34
N PRO A 21 0.28 11.50 11.99
CA PRO A 21 0.38 10.92 10.66
C PRO A 21 -0.64 9.79 10.48
N ILE A 22 -1.15 9.64 9.26
CA ILE A 22 -1.85 8.42 8.88
C ILE A 22 -0.86 7.26 8.72
N ALA A 23 -1.28 6.03 8.99
CA ALA A 23 -0.42 4.85 8.91
C ALA A 23 0.21 4.72 7.51
N GLY A 24 -0.60 4.95 6.46
CA GLY A 24 -0.18 4.83 5.06
C GLY A 24 1.02 5.68 4.69
N ARG A 25 1.28 6.77 5.42
CA ARG A 25 2.40 7.69 5.12
C ARG A 25 3.75 7.00 5.26
N ALA A 26 3.95 6.20 6.30
CA ALA A 26 5.22 5.52 6.53
C ALA A 26 5.44 4.42 5.50
N ALA A 27 4.42 3.58 5.24
CA ALA A 27 4.45 2.55 4.21
C ALA A 27 4.70 3.14 2.82
N TYR A 28 3.97 4.20 2.44
CA TYR A 28 4.15 4.91 1.17
C TYR A 28 5.59 5.36 0.97
N ARG A 29 6.20 5.97 2.00
CA ARG A 29 7.60 6.42 1.94
C ARG A 29 8.58 5.25 1.85
N ALA A 30 8.35 4.19 2.62
CA ALA A 30 9.20 3.00 2.58
C ALA A 30 9.20 2.37 1.17
N LEU A 31 8.01 2.25 0.55
CA LEU A 31 7.84 1.76 -0.82
C LEU A 31 8.57 2.65 -1.85
N HIS A 32 8.40 3.97 -1.76
CA HIS A 32 9.06 4.91 -2.67
C HIS A 32 10.58 4.90 -2.52
N GLN A 33 11.10 4.70 -1.31
CA GLN A 33 12.55 4.55 -1.08
C GLN A 33 13.13 3.31 -1.77
N ARG A 34 12.32 2.27 -2.05
CA ARG A 34 12.71 1.11 -2.87
C ARG A 34 12.40 1.30 -4.36
N GLY A 35 11.96 2.48 -4.78
CA GLY A 35 11.62 2.76 -6.17
C GLY A 35 10.33 2.07 -6.64
N LEU A 36 9.40 1.82 -5.72
CA LEU A 36 8.07 1.27 -6.03
C LEU A 36 7.06 2.43 -6.12
N PRO A 37 6.55 2.77 -7.32
CA PRO A 37 5.72 3.95 -7.57
C PRO A 37 4.25 3.69 -7.21
N PHE A 38 4.00 3.29 -5.96
CA PHE A 38 2.63 3.09 -5.47
C PHE A 38 1.85 4.41 -5.46
N VAL A 39 0.57 4.37 -5.78
CA VAL A 39 -0.32 5.54 -5.77
C VAL A 39 -1.52 5.27 -4.87
N PRO A 40 -2.03 6.27 -4.12
CA PRO A 40 -3.24 6.06 -3.35
C PRO A 40 -4.47 5.99 -4.27
N VAL A 41 -5.33 5.00 -4.03
CA VAL A 41 -6.60 4.79 -4.73
C VAL A 41 -7.75 4.72 -3.73
N HIS A 42 -8.93 5.20 -4.13
CA HIS A 42 -10.12 5.16 -3.29
C HIS A 42 -10.89 3.85 -3.54
N THR A 43 -11.11 3.08 -2.48
CA THR A 43 -11.67 1.71 -2.58
C THR A 43 -13.18 1.63 -2.26
N GLY A 44 -13.81 2.76 -1.94
CA GLY A 44 -15.23 2.83 -1.56
C GLY A 44 -15.42 3.14 -0.08
N GLY A 45 -16.59 3.64 0.33
CA GLY A 45 -16.92 3.85 1.75
C GLY A 45 -16.03 4.84 2.53
N GLY A 46 -15.19 5.64 1.86
CA GLY A 46 -14.20 6.51 2.49
C GLY A 46 -12.83 5.85 2.71
N TYR A 47 -12.64 4.63 2.25
CA TYR A 47 -11.40 3.87 2.37
C TYR A 47 -10.43 4.12 1.21
N PHE A 48 -9.15 4.00 1.52
CA PHE A 48 -8.05 4.16 0.58
C PHE A 48 -7.07 3.01 0.70
N ALA A 49 -6.49 2.60 -0.43
CA ALA A 49 -5.39 1.65 -0.53
C ALA A 49 -4.20 2.30 -1.26
N LEU A 50 -3.01 1.71 -1.15
CA LEU A 50 -1.91 1.98 -2.08
C LEU A 50 -1.97 0.94 -3.21
N SER A 51 -2.01 1.40 -4.45
CA SER A 51 -2.03 0.58 -5.65
C SER A 51 -0.71 0.67 -6.40
N LEU A 52 -0.27 -0.46 -6.95
CA LEU A 52 0.73 -0.52 -8.00
C LEU A 52 0.19 -1.33 -9.17
N ALA A 53 -0.08 -0.64 -10.28
CA ALA A 53 -0.45 -1.28 -11.53
C ALA A 53 0.74 -2.02 -12.15
N LEU A 54 0.49 -3.26 -12.56
CA LEU A 54 1.41 -4.13 -13.31
C LEU A 54 0.76 -4.49 -14.64
N PRO A 55 1.52 -4.96 -15.65
CA PRO A 55 0.93 -5.30 -16.95
C PRO A 55 -0.10 -6.44 -16.92
N ASP A 56 0.00 -7.31 -15.92
CA ASP A 56 -0.81 -8.52 -15.76
C ASP A 56 -1.72 -8.48 -14.52
N GLY A 57 -1.79 -7.35 -13.84
CA GLY A 57 -2.58 -7.22 -12.63
C GLY A 57 -2.27 -5.97 -11.82
N GLU A 58 -2.61 -6.00 -10.54
CA GLU A 58 -2.45 -4.89 -9.62
C GLU A 58 -2.06 -5.40 -8.24
N VAL A 59 -1.15 -4.70 -7.56
CA VAL A 59 -0.89 -4.93 -6.14
C VAL A 59 -1.63 -3.86 -5.34
N LEU A 60 -2.44 -4.28 -4.38
CA LEU A 60 -3.05 -3.39 -3.40
C LEU A 60 -2.42 -3.61 -2.02
N VAL A 61 -2.17 -2.51 -1.33
CA VAL A 61 -1.68 -2.50 0.05
C VAL A 61 -2.65 -1.73 0.93
N THR A 62 -3.05 -2.36 2.03
CA THR A 62 -3.89 -1.78 3.08
C THR A 62 -3.34 -2.17 4.44
N ASP A 63 -3.79 -1.48 5.50
CA ASP A 63 -3.68 -2.02 6.86
C ASP A 63 -4.69 -3.18 7.03
N ASP A 64 -4.60 -3.90 8.14
CA ASP A 64 -5.47 -5.05 8.48
C ASP A 64 -6.96 -4.67 8.57
N ASN A 65 -7.24 -3.41 8.87
CA ASN A 65 -8.57 -2.82 8.88
C ASN A 65 -9.07 -2.40 7.48
N GLY A 66 -8.32 -2.72 6.41
CA GLY A 66 -8.71 -2.51 5.02
C GLY A 66 -8.46 -1.11 4.47
N GLN A 67 -7.69 -0.25 5.14
CA GLN A 67 -7.38 1.09 4.64
C GLN A 67 -6.01 1.64 5.08
N ILE A 68 -5.54 2.67 4.40
CA ILE A 68 -4.26 3.35 4.70
C ILE A 68 -4.45 4.70 5.42
N ALA A 69 -5.70 5.17 5.51
CA ALA A 69 -6.07 6.51 5.98
C ALA A 69 -6.48 6.53 7.48
N ASN A 70 -6.12 5.50 8.24
CA ASN A 70 -6.24 5.46 9.70
C ASN A 70 -5.07 6.19 10.37
N ASP A 71 -5.26 6.56 11.64
CA ASP A 71 -4.17 7.05 12.49
C ASP A 71 -3.08 5.98 12.61
N ALA A 72 -1.81 6.37 12.45
CA ALA A 72 -0.66 5.47 12.59
C ALA A 72 -0.59 4.80 13.97
N ALA A 73 -1.13 5.41 15.02
CA ALA A 73 -1.21 4.81 16.35
C ALA A 73 -2.16 3.58 16.42
N ASN A 74 -3.06 3.45 15.44
CA ASN A 74 -4.04 2.36 15.33
C ASN A 74 -3.63 1.33 14.28
N HIS A 75 -2.38 1.33 13.85
CA HIS A 75 -1.87 0.34 12.93
C HIS A 75 -1.85 -1.05 13.56
N GLY A 76 -2.38 -2.04 12.86
CA GLY A 76 -2.36 -3.44 13.27
C GLY A 76 -1.27 -4.21 12.55
N ALA A 77 -1.40 -4.33 11.23
CA ALA A 77 -0.47 -5.04 10.36
C ALA A 77 -0.72 -4.68 8.88
N TRP A 78 0.35 -4.54 8.09
CA TRP A 78 0.17 -4.35 6.66
C TRP A 78 -0.24 -5.64 5.95
N LEU A 79 -1.11 -5.48 4.95
CA LEU A 79 -1.52 -6.50 4.00
C LEU A 79 -1.16 -6.01 2.59
N ALA A 80 -0.55 -6.88 1.78
CA ALA A 80 -0.32 -6.64 0.36
C ALA A 80 -0.78 -7.85 -0.47
N CYS A 81 -1.71 -7.63 -1.38
CA CYS A 81 -2.28 -8.67 -2.23
C CYS A 81 -2.10 -8.30 -3.71
N PHE A 82 -1.78 -9.30 -4.53
CA PHE A 82 -1.75 -9.20 -5.98
C PHE A 82 -3.04 -9.77 -6.59
N TYR A 83 -3.61 -9.02 -7.53
CA TYR A 83 -4.83 -9.31 -8.25
C TYR A 83 -4.51 -9.46 -9.74
N ALA A 84 -4.71 -10.64 -10.31
CA ALA A 84 -4.58 -10.85 -11.76
C ALA A 84 -5.84 -10.36 -12.49
N ALA A 85 -5.71 -9.66 -13.63
CA ALA A 85 -6.88 -9.08 -14.33
C ALA A 85 -7.79 -10.14 -15.02
N PRO A 86 -9.12 -9.90 -15.24
CA PRO A 86 -10.02 -8.90 -14.67
C PRO A 86 -11.31 -9.52 -14.06
N SER A 87 -11.49 -9.42 -12.76
CA SER A 87 -12.68 -8.74 -12.23
C SER A 87 -12.20 -7.42 -11.64
N SER A 88 -13.08 -6.45 -11.41
CA SER A 88 -12.68 -5.16 -10.83
C SER A 88 -11.77 -5.39 -9.60
N PRO A 89 -10.75 -4.55 -9.32
CA PRO A 89 -9.93 -4.69 -8.10
C PRO A 89 -10.74 -4.62 -6.80
N TYR A 90 -12.03 -4.28 -6.91
CA TYR A 90 -13.03 -4.24 -5.83
C TYR A 90 -14.10 -5.35 -5.93
N ASP A 91 -13.95 -6.28 -6.87
CA ASP A 91 -14.88 -7.37 -7.22
C ASP A 91 -14.10 -8.69 -7.48
N ALA A 92 -12.86 -8.77 -7.02
CA ALA A 92 -12.13 -10.02 -6.94
C ALA A 92 -12.60 -10.74 -5.69
N ASP A 93 -13.14 -11.94 -5.83
CA ASP A 93 -13.40 -12.83 -4.71
C ASP A 93 -12.07 -13.03 -3.95
N GLU A 94 -12.11 -13.01 -2.61
CA GLU A 94 -10.90 -13.15 -1.75
C GLU A 94 -10.08 -14.41 -2.08
N ASP A 95 -10.66 -15.38 -2.77
CA ASP A 95 -10.04 -16.64 -3.20
C ASP A 95 -9.13 -16.52 -4.44
N ASP A 96 -9.23 -15.44 -5.23
CA ASP A 96 -8.47 -15.26 -6.48
C ASP A 96 -7.25 -14.34 -6.34
N VAL A 97 -6.87 -14.00 -5.10
CA VAL A 97 -5.75 -13.11 -4.81
C VAL A 97 -4.50 -13.88 -4.41
N THR A 98 -3.32 -13.32 -4.70
CA THR A 98 -2.06 -13.83 -4.15
C THR A 98 -1.61 -12.90 -3.03
N GLU A 99 -1.58 -13.41 -1.81
CA GLU A 99 -0.96 -12.72 -0.67
C GLU A 99 0.55 -12.59 -0.92
N VAL A 100 1.03 -11.35 -1.03
CA VAL A 100 2.46 -11.04 -1.20
C VAL A 100 3.11 -10.74 0.14
N TYR A 101 2.39 -10.05 1.01
CA TYR A 101 2.80 -9.75 2.37
C TYR A 101 1.59 -9.77 3.30
N VAL A 102 1.72 -10.48 4.42
CA VAL A 102 0.75 -10.47 5.52
C VAL A 102 1.52 -10.27 6.82
N GLY A 103 1.42 -9.08 7.39
CA GLY A 103 1.98 -8.82 8.72
C GLY A 103 1.20 -9.57 9.79
N ASP A 104 1.89 -10.05 10.82
CA ASP A 104 1.27 -10.75 11.96
C ASP A 104 1.01 -9.84 13.18
N GLY A 105 1.30 -8.54 13.04
CA GLY A 105 1.19 -7.53 14.10
C GLY A 105 2.22 -7.65 15.22
N SER A 106 3.23 -8.51 15.07
CA SER A 106 4.31 -8.66 16.07
C SER A 106 5.45 -7.66 15.91
N LEU A 107 5.57 -7.06 14.71
CA LEU A 107 6.60 -6.08 14.38
C LEU A 107 6.26 -4.69 14.93
N SER A 108 7.29 -3.89 15.18
CA SER A 108 7.07 -2.46 15.41
C SER A 108 6.55 -1.81 14.12
N PHE A 109 5.80 -0.72 14.21
CA PHE A 109 5.26 -0.02 13.02
C PHE A 109 6.34 0.30 11.97
N ALA A 110 7.52 0.73 12.41
CA ALA A 110 8.62 1.05 11.51
C ALA A 110 9.19 -0.21 10.84
N ASP A 111 9.32 -1.31 11.60
CA ASP A 111 9.81 -2.58 11.07
C ASP A 111 8.79 -3.22 10.13
N ASP A 112 7.49 -3.14 10.42
CA ASP A 112 6.43 -3.65 9.55
C ASP A 112 6.39 -2.88 8.21
N CYS A 113 6.53 -1.55 8.25
CA CYS A 113 6.66 -0.74 7.03
C CYS A 113 7.90 -1.14 6.20
N ALA A 114 9.03 -1.43 6.86
CA ALA A 114 10.25 -1.85 6.18
C ALA A 114 10.11 -3.26 5.58
N ALA A 115 9.56 -4.21 6.36
CA ALA A 115 9.36 -5.60 5.96
C ALA A 115 8.38 -5.71 4.78
N LEU A 116 7.26 -4.98 4.83
CA LEU A 116 6.33 -4.81 3.70
C LEU A 116 7.07 -4.36 2.44
N ALA A 117 7.83 -3.27 2.55
CA ALA A 117 8.45 -2.64 1.39
C ALA A 117 9.60 -3.48 0.80
N ASP A 118 10.38 -4.17 1.64
CA ASP A 118 11.44 -5.08 1.21
C ASP A 118 10.86 -6.34 0.56
N THR A 119 9.78 -6.89 1.13
CA THR A 119 9.08 -8.06 0.55
C THR A 119 8.51 -7.73 -0.82
N LEU A 120 7.82 -6.60 -0.95
CA LEU A 120 7.27 -6.14 -2.24
C LEU A 120 8.38 -5.86 -3.26
N ALA A 121 9.49 -5.25 -2.85
CA ALA A 121 10.63 -5.02 -3.75
C ALA A 121 11.21 -6.34 -4.28
N GLY A 122 11.39 -7.33 -3.40
CA GLY A 122 11.87 -8.66 -3.77
C GLY A 122 10.90 -9.40 -4.70
N TRP A 123 9.62 -9.39 -4.36
CA TRP A 123 8.57 -10.05 -5.15
C TRP A 123 8.43 -9.43 -6.55
N ILE A 124 8.41 -8.09 -6.64
CA ILE A 124 8.36 -7.37 -7.93
C ILE A 124 9.62 -7.65 -8.75
N ALA A 125 10.80 -7.68 -8.14
CA ALA A 125 12.05 -7.99 -8.85
C ALA A 125 12.03 -9.40 -9.44
N ALA A 126 11.56 -10.40 -8.68
CA ALA A 126 11.38 -11.75 -9.18
C ALA A 126 10.38 -11.80 -10.34
N ARG A 127 9.21 -11.16 -10.18
CA ARG A 127 8.18 -11.12 -11.22
C ARG A 127 8.66 -10.43 -12.50
N ARG A 128 9.44 -9.35 -12.39
CA ARG A 128 10.10 -8.70 -13.54
C ARG A 128 11.08 -9.63 -14.25
N ALA A 129 11.84 -10.43 -13.52
CA ALA A 129 12.76 -11.40 -14.11
C ALA A 129 12.01 -12.50 -14.89
N ASP A 130 10.84 -12.91 -14.41
CA ASP A 130 10.02 -13.96 -15.04
C ASP A 130 9.25 -13.47 -16.27
N THR A 131 8.78 -12.23 -16.26
CA THR A 131 7.84 -11.70 -17.28
C THR A 131 8.44 -10.61 -18.19
N GLY A 132 9.56 -10.01 -17.78
CA GLY A 132 10.23 -8.94 -18.53
C GLY A 132 9.55 -7.56 -18.43
N PHE A 133 8.59 -7.33 -17.52
CA PHE A 133 7.96 -6.01 -17.42
C PHE A 133 8.87 -4.93 -16.84
N VAL A 134 8.52 -3.69 -17.15
CA VAL A 134 9.15 -2.47 -16.59
C VAL A 134 8.07 -1.66 -15.88
N LEU A 135 8.35 -1.19 -14.66
CA LEU A 135 7.43 -0.26 -13.99
C LEU A 135 7.49 1.11 -14.68
N ALA A 136 6.32 1.64 -15.02
CA ALA A 136 6.22 3.04 -15.42
C ALA A 136 6.54 3.93 -14.21
N SER A 137 7.38 4.95 -14.45
CA SER A 137 7.79 5.94 -13.45
C SER A 137 6.76 7.06 -13.31
#